data_AF-A0A959FB30-F1
#
_entry.id   AF-A0A959FB30-F1
#
_cell.length_a   1.000
_cell.length_b   1.000
_cell.length_c   1.000
_cell.angle_alpha   90.00
_cell.angle_beta   90.00
_cell.angle_gamma   90.00
#
_symmetry.space_group_name_H-M   'P 1'
#
loop_
_entity.id
_entity.type
_entity.pdbx_description
1 polymer ?
#
loop_
_entity_poly.entity_id
_entity_poly.type
_entity_poly.pdbx_seq_one_letter_code
_entity_poly.pdbx_strand_id
1 'polypeptide(L)'
;MITFSGHSIVQQRDGWEKTWTPAELLESPEPLKGEPLVLRTTSMQRALPLAEEVFDQLSERALLCYHFWKQLVPNRIEEQVYEYTVKTRNNYRWKLTVNAEGLFYQDLDAMYGQLKGQVYEQLFSDFWFYGPMMPVPELATRKWIVARIRNAFMQVGPVAYRHFKLFEYPALAQDEFWEESDSSVQFFVNLRQFGIEYGKTTWYDGLVYLNFLSFEHFLVAPEAQKLHLAEETRTAILKHLSRQETKMPDDRDDESHTAEMKRMFMENGGMHHYIYREYGKGYQPAPLEEQQWRRELVDKYMEQLRHEDRESVISYLTSVLQYNGVQDVEELLFCNAKEATPKARQAFSKVLDEQFKSDKAVEILVSLLEFAEQDNYWLDYVFNTLFRMRHQPVARAYIRECLEGDDEVYFNKAVEVLQMWAYFGDKALAALLPGLNWSDASADDPSFRETLAKVVRLINI
;
A
#
# COMPACT_ATOMS: atom_id res chain seq x y z
N MET A 1 -16.97 7.93 18.03
CA MET A 1 -17.89 7.31 19.00
C MET A 1 -17.52 5.84 19.12
N ILE A 2 -17.34 5.35 20.34
CA ILE A 2 -17.01 3.93 20.58
C ILE A 2 -18.20 3.26 21.24
N THR A 3 -18.69 2.18 20.65
CA THR A 3 -19.71 1.30 21.23
C THR A 3 -19.14 -0.09 21.45
N PHE A 4 -19.61 -0.75 22.49
CA PHE A 4 -19.21 -2.12 22.84
C PHE A 4 -20.37 -3.04 22.46
N SER A 5 -20.15 -3.94 21.50
CA SER A 5 -21.18 -4.85 20.98
C SER A 5 -20.72 -6.31 21.16
N GLY A 6 -21.14 -6.93 22.26
CA GLY A 6 -20.76 -8.32 22.57
C GLY A 6 -19.25 -8.50 22.58
N HIS A 7 -18.74 -9.30 21.64
CA HIS A 7 -17.33 -9.68 21.49
C HIS A 7 -16.49 -8.71 20.66
N SER A 8 -16.97 -7.49 20.42
CA SER A 8 -16.30 -6.53 19.52
C SER A 8 -16.47 -5.08 19.96
N ILE A 9 -15.53 -4.24 19.53
CA ILE A 9 -15.54 -2.79 19.79
C ILE A 9 -15.77 -2.09 18.47
N VAL A 10 -16.85 -1.31 18.36
CA VAL A 10 -17.19 -0.57 17.14
C VAL A 10 -16.78 0.89 17.30
N GLN A 11 -15.98 1.38 16.36
CA GLN A 11 -15.56 2.77 16.26
C GLN A 11 -16.28 3.43 15.09
N GLN A 12 -17.03 4.50 15.37
CA GLN A 12 -17.73 5.30 14.38
C GLN A 12 -17.17 6.73 14.32
N ARG A 13 -16.81 7.19 13.11
CA ARG A 13 -16.27 8.54 12.89
C ARG A 13 -16.57 9.01 11.46
N ASP A 14 -17.08 10.23 11.28
CA ASP A 14 -17.19 10.92 9.98
C ASP A 14 -17.77 10.07 8.82
N GLY A 15 -18.81 9.27 9.09
CA GLY A 15 -19.44 8.37 8.11
C GLY A 15 -18.75 7.02 7.90
N TRP A 16 -17.69 6.74 8.66
CA TRP A 16 -16.95 5.49 8.68
C TRP A 16 -17.23 4.70 9.96
N GLU A 17 -17.34 3.38 9.82
CA GLU A 17 -17.52 2.43 10.92
C GLU A 17 -16.46 1.33 10.80
N LYS A 18 -15.80 1.01 11.91
CA LYS A 18 -14.92 -0.15 12.01
C LYS A 18 -15.20 -0.95 13.27
N THR A 19 -15.40 -2.25 13.07
CA THR A 19 -15.47 -3.23 14.13
C THR A 19 -14.07 -3.78 14.40
N TRP A 20 -13.64 -3.74 15.65
CA TRP A 20 -12.36 -4.26 16.12
C TRP A 20 -12.60 -5.54 16.92
N THR A 21 -11.90 -6.61 16.55
CA THR A 21 -11.79 -7.80 17.39
C THR A 21 -10.82 -7.57 18.55
N PRO A 22 -10.91 -8.33 19.66
CA PRO A 22 -9.94 -8.23 20.76
C PRO A 22 -8.49 -8.45 20.31
N ALA A 23 -8.25 -9.41 19.42
CA ALA A 23 -6.92 -9.68 18.86
C ALA A 23 -6.39 -8.48 18.06
N GLU A 24 -7.18 -7.95 17.12
CA GLU A 24 -6.79 -6.80 16.33
C GLU A 24 -6.51 -5.56 17.19
N LEU A 25 -7.31 -5.33 18.23
CA LEU A 25 -7.13 -4.19 19.14
C LEU A 25 -5.80 -4.29 19.92
N LEU A 26 -5.42 -5.49 20.34
CA LEU A 26 -4.21 -5.74 21.13
C LEU A 26 -2.94 -5.78 20.26
N GLU A 27 -3.06 -6.10 18.97
CA GLU A 27 -1.91 -6.25 18.06
C GLU A 27 -1.63 -5.00 17.23
N SER A 28 -2.67 -4.23 16.91
CA SER A 28 -2.55 -3.05 16.04
C SER A 28 -1.74 -1.95 16.71
N PRO A 29 -0.83 -1.27 15.98
CA PRO A 29 -0.26 -0.01 16.43
C PRO A 29 -1.34 1.08 16.41
N GLU A 30 -1.28 2.00 17.36
CA GLU A 30 -2.25 3.10 17.46
C GLU A 30 -3.73 2.63 17.37
N PRO A 31 -4.17 1.65 18.18
CA PRO A 31 -5.54 1.16 18.10
C PRO A 31 -6.52 2.31 18.41
N LEU A 32 -7.66 2.32 17.70
CA LEU A 32 -8.69 3.36 17.82
C LEU A 32 -8.16 4.79 17.54
N LYS A 33 -7.19 4.92 16.62
CA LYS A 33 -6.60 6.21 16.23
C LYS A 33 -7.68 7.25 15.92
N GLY A 34 -7.45 8.46 16.40
CA GLY A 34 -8.35 9.59 16.21
C GLY A 34 -9.44 9.76 17.27
N GLU A 35 -9.55 8.82 18.21
CA GLU A 35 -10.31 9.00 19.44
C GLU A 35 -9.39 9.56 20.55
N PRO A 36 -9.91 10.36 21.50
CA PRO A 36 -9.16 10.85 22.66
C PRO A 36 -8.44 9.73 23.43
N LEU A 37 -7.23 10.00 23.91
CA LEU A 37 -6.41 9.01 24.62
C LEU A 37 -7.13 8.34 25.81
N VAL A 38 -7.91 9.09 26.59
CA VAL A 38 -8.74 8.56 27.68
C VAL A 38 -9.73 7.47 27.22
N LEU A 39 -10.35 7.65 26.05
CA LEU A 39 -11.27 6.67 25.47
C LEU A 39 -10.53 5.45 24.94
N ARG A 40 -9.35 5.66 24.34
CA ARG A 40 -8.48 4.58 23.85
C ARG A 40 -8.00 3.72 25.03
N THR A 41 -7.45 4.34 26.08
CA THR A 41 -7.02 3.67 27.32
C THR A 41 -8.15 2.90 28.00
N THR A 42 -9.34 3.50 28.12
CA THR A 42 -10.52 2.82 28.69
C THR A 42 -10.95 1.64 27.83
N SER A 43 -10.91 1.77 26.50
CA SER A 43 -11.25 0.70 25.57
C SER A 43 -10.27 -0.48 25.67
N MET A 44 -8.98 -0.22 25.83
CA MET A 44 -7.98 -1.28 26.05
C MET A 44 -8.28 -2.08 27.33
N GLN A 45 -8.66 -1.41 28.42
CA GLN A 45 -9.04 -2.10 29.67
C GLN A 45 -10.34 -2.89 29.52
N ARG A 46 -11.33 -2.35 28.80
CA ARG A 46 -12.60 -3.04 28.52
C ARG A 46 -12.48 -4.20 27.54
N ALA A 47 -11.41 -4.25 26.75
CA ALA A 47 -11.12 -5.36 25.88
C ALA A 47 -10.61 -6.60 26.62
N LEU A 48 -10.11 -6.45 27.86
CA LEU A 48 -9.50 -7.56 28.60
C LEU A 48 -10.46 -8.73 28.88
N PRO A 49 -11.71 -8.52 29.35
CA PRO A 49 -12.64 -9.63 29.53
C PRO A 49 -13.01 -10.32 28.21
N LEU A 50 -13.13 -9.55 27.12
CA LEU A 50 -13.40 -10.11 25.79
C LEU A 50 -12.21 -10.94 25.28
N ALA A 51 -10.99 -10.49 25.56
CA ALA A 51 -9.76 -11.21 25.24
C ALA A 51 -9.61 -12.49 26.08
N GLU A 52 -10.16 -12.55 27.30
CA GLU A 52 -10.19 -13.76 28.12
C GLU A 52 -11.07 -14.86 27.50
N GLU A 53 -12.17 -14.49 26.84
CA GLU A 53 -13.07 -15.45 26.17
C GLU A 53 -12.42 -16.12 24.95
N VAL A 54 -11.46 -15.45 24.32
CA VAL A 54 -10.72 -15.95 23.14
C VAL A 54 -9.22 -16.14 23.43
N PHE A 55 -8.85 -16.32 24.70
CA PHE A 55 -7.45 -16.29 25.15
C PHE A 55 -6.55 -17.28 24.40
N ASP A 56 -7.02 -18.50 24.17
CA ASP A 56 -6.28 -19.56 23.47
C ASP A 56 -6.12 -19.29 21.96
N GLN A 57 -6.81 -18.28 21.42
CA GLN A 57 -6.76 -17.85 20.02
C GLN A 57 -5.89 -16.60 19.83
N LEU A 58 -5.40 -15.99 20.92
CA LEU A 58 -4.55 -14.82 20.87
C LEU A 58 -3.13 -15.19 20.43
N SER A 59 -2.53 -14.39 19.56
CA SER A 59 -1.10 -14.53 19.26
C SER A 59 -0.24 -14.20 20.48
N GLU A 60 1.04 -14.61 20.48
CA GLU A 60 2.00 -14.21 21.52
C GLU A 60 2.07 -12.70 21.74
N ARG A 61 1.95 -11.90 20.66
CA ARG A 61 1.96 -10.44 20.74
C ARG A 61 0.70 -9.90 21.40
N ALA A 62 -0.47 -10.41 21.01
CA ALA A 62 -1.72 -10.08 21.66
C ALA A 62 -1.69 -10.44 23.15
N LEU A 63 -1.12 -11.60 23.51
CA LEU A 63 -0.94 -12.04 24.90
C LEU A 63 -0.02 -11.10 25.69
N LEU A 64 1.08 -10.61 25.10
CA LEU A 64 1.96 -9.62 25.74
C LEU A 64 1.22 -8.30 26.01
N CYS A 65 0.49 -7.78 25.01
CA CYS A 65 -0.32 -6.57 25.16
C CYS A 65 -1.46 -6.77 26.16
N TYR A 66 -2.11 -7.93 26.16
CA TYR A 66 -3.12 -8.31 27.13
C TYR A 66 -2.54 -8.30 28.55
N HIS A 67 -1.39 -8.95 28.77
CA HIS A 67 -0.74 -8.97 30.08
C HIS A 67 -0.28 -7.58 30.51
N PHE A 68 0.20 -6.75 29.59
CA PHE A 68 0.53 -5.36 29.87
C PHE A 68 -0.69 -4.59 30.41
N TRP A 69 -1.80 -4.61 29.68
CA TRP A 69 -3.01 -3.87 30.06
C TRP A 69 -3.70 -4.47 31.29
N LYS A 70 -3.63 -5.80 31.48
CA LYS A 70 -4.13 -6.47 32.68
C LYS A 70 -3.38 -6.07 33.94
N GLN A 71 -2.08 -5.79 33.83
CA GLN A 71 -1.24 -5.46 34.99
C GLN A 71 -1.12 -3.94 35.21
N LEU A 72 -1.28 -3.12 34.17
CA LEU A 72 -1.16 -1.67 34.28
C LEU A 72 -2.32 -1.07 35.07
N VAL A 73 -1.99 -0.23 36.07
CA VAL A 73 -2.95 0.61 36.80
C VAL A 73 -2.66 2.08 36.47
N PRO A 74 -3.26 2.64 35.40
CA PRO A 74 -2.87 3.97 34.90
C PRO A 74 -3.02 5.09 35.94
N ASN A 75 -4.01 4.99 36.83
CA ASN A 75 -4.23 5.95 37.92
C ASN A 75 -3.09 6.04 38.95
N ARG A 76 -2.10 5.13 38.93
CA ARG A 76 -0.88 5.23 39.74
C ARG A 76 0.18 6.15 39.12
N ILE A 77 -0.04 6.61 37.90
CA ILE A 77 0.86 7.52 37.19
C ILE A 77 0.42 8.94 37.48
N GLU A 78 1.11 9.57 38.43
CA GLU A 78 0.95 11.00 38.70
C GLU A 78 1.41 11.82 37.50
N GLU A 79 0.71 12.93 37.25
CA GLU A 79 1.07 13.84 36.17
C GLU A 79 2.47 14.42 36.39
N GLN A 80 3.31 14.27 35.37
CA GLN A 80 4.64 14.85 35.34
C GLN A 80 4.89 15.51 34.00
N VAL A 81 5.43 16.71 34.08
CA VAL A 81 5.76 17.53 32.91
C VAL A 81 7.27 17.61 32.80
N TYR A 82 7.75 17.37 31.60
CA TYR A 82 9.16 17.44 31.27
C TYR A 82 9.33 18.26 30.01
N GLU A 83 10.02 19.38 30.12
CA GLU A 83 10.42 20.18 28.97
C GLU A 83 11.84 19.81 28.56
N TYR A 84 12.02 19.59 27.26
CA TYR A 84 13.33 19.28 26.70
C TYR A 84 13.54 20.00 25.38
N THR A 85 14.80 20.23 25.07
CA THR A 85 15.20 20.80 23.78
C THR A 85 15.82 19.70 22.94
N VAL A 86 15.22 19.45 21.78
CA VAL A 86 15.85 18.65 20.75
C VAL A 86 16.75 19.59 19.96
N LYS A 87 18.05 19.33 19.99
CA LYS A 87 19.02 20.07 19.19
C LYS A 87 19.23 19.31 17.88
N THR A 88 18.89 19.93 16.76
CA THR A 88 19.33 19.47 15.43
C THR A 88 20.05 20.62 14.73
N ARG A 89 19.40 21.34 13.80
CA ARG A 89 19.89 22.61 13.21
C ARG A 89 19.39 23.85 13.93
N ASN A 90 18.22 23.76 14.56
CA ASN A 90 17.66 24.76 15.46
C ASN A 90 17.39 24.09 16.82
N ASN A 91 17.16 24.90 17.85
CA ASN A 91 16.68 24.43 19.15
C ASN A 91 15.15 24.29 19.09
N TYR A 92 14.63 23.08 19.26
CA TYR A 92 13.19 22.81 19.30
C TYR A 92 12.79 22.41 20.71
N ARG A 93 11.88 23.17 21.31
CA ARG A 93 11.40 22.86 22.65
C ARG A 93 10.12 22.05 22.57
N TRP A 94 10.14 20.96 23.32
CA TRP A 94 9.03 20.06 23.50
C TRP A 94 8.63 20.04 24.96
N LYS A 95 7.34 19.92 25.21
CA LYS A 95 6.80 19.61 26.52
C LYS A 95 6.17 18.23 26.47
N LEU A 96 6.76 17.27 27.16
CA LEU A 96 6.19 15.95 27.38
C LEU A 96 5.41 15.98 28.69
N THR A 97 4.12 15.66 28.62
CA THR A 97 3.30 15.38 29.80
C THR A 97 3.03 13.88 29.85
N VAL A 98 3.33 13.25 30.99
CA VAL A 98 3.00 11.85 31.26
C VAL A 98 2.01 11.84 32.42
N ASN A 99 0.81 11.30 32.21
CA ASN A 99 -0.23 11.22 33.24
C ASN A 99 -1.02 9.90 33.10
N ALA A 100 -2.08 9.70 33.88
CA ALA A 100 -2.87 8.48 33.87
C ALA A 100 -3.50 8.11 32.51
N GLU A 101 -3.64 9.06 31.58
CA GLU A 101 -4.22 8.79 30.25
C GLU A 101 -3.17 8.24 29.28
N GLY A 102 -1.93 8.72 29.39
CA GLY A 102 -0.77 8.30 28.60
C GLY A 102 0.26 9.41 28.41
N LEU A 103 0.82 9.52 27.20
CA LEU A 103 1.88 10.48 26.89
C LEU A 103 1.39 11.55 25.92
N PHE A 104 1.70 12.81 26.22
CA PHE A 104 1.32 13.98 25.43
C PHE A 104 2.58 14.77 25.06
N TYR A 105 2.88 14.85 23.77
CA TYR A 105 3.99 15.60 23.23
C TYR A 105 3.49 16.92 22.66
N GLN A 106 3.84 18.03 23.30
CA GLN A 106 3.47 19.37 22.84
C GLN A 106 4.66 20.07 22.17
N ASP A 107 4.47 20.50 20.93
CA ASP A 107 5.43 21.30 20.16
C ASP A 107 5.33 22.78 20.56
N LEU A 108 6.30 23.29 21.33
CA LEU A 108 6.26 24.66 21.87
C LEU A 108 6.65 25.72 20.83
N ASP A 109 7.34 25.33 19.77
CA ASP A 109 7.93 26.25 18.79
C ASP A 109 7.26 26.18 17.40
N ALA A 110 6.23 25.34 17.23
CA ALA A 110 5.34 25.25 16.04
C ALA A 110 5.97 24.69 14.76
N MET A 111 7.10 24.01 14.87
CA MET A 111 7.90 23.63 13.70
C MET A 111 7.53 22.24 13.15
N TYR A 112 6.84 21.40 13.94
CA TYR A 112 6.32 20.08 13.54
C TYR A 112 4.81 20.10 13.30
N GLY A 113 4.06 20.77 14.17
CA GLY A 113 2.60 20.75 14.16
C GLY A 113 1.93 21.68 13.15
N GLN A 114 2.70 22.45 12.39
CA GLN A 114 2.25 23.65 11.66
C GLN A 114 1.61 24.74 12.56
N LEU A 115 1.24 24.39 13.80
CA LEU A 115 0.58 25.22 14.80
C LEU A 115 1.37 25.16 16.12
N LYS A 116 1.57 26.33 16.70
CA LYS A 116 2.25 26.46 17.99
C LYS A 116 1.41 25.82 19.08
N GLY A 117 2.01 24.94 19.86
CA GLY A 117 1.33 24.22 20.93
C GLY A 117 0.54 23.01 20.48
N GLN A 118 0.71 22.53 19.24
CA GLN A 118 0.12 21.27 18.76
C GLN A 118 0.51 20.12 19.70
N VAL A 119 -0.48 19.31 20.07
CA VAL A 119 -0.30 18.14 20.95
C VAL A 119 -0.44 16.86 20.16
N TYR A 120 0.44 15.91 20.44
CA TYR A 120 0.40 14.55 19.91
C TYR A 120 0.31 13.55 21.05
N GLU A 121 -0.59 12.58 20.93
CA GLU A 121 -0.95 11.67 22.03
C GLU A 121 -0.48 10.24 21.73
N GLN A 122 0.05 9.54 22.74
CA GLN A 122 0.52 8.16 22.61
C GLN A 122 0.08 7.29 23.79
N LEU A 123 -0.42 6.08 23.49
CA LEU A 123 -0.76 5.08 24.51
C LEU A 123 0.47 4.54 25.20
N PHE A 124 0.33 4.12 26.46
CA PHE A 124 1.42 3.47 27.19
C PHE A 124 1.89 2.17 26.54
N SER A 125 0.98 1.34 26.04
CA SER A 125 1.35 0.13 25.30
C SER A 125 2.09 0.48 24.01
N ASP A 126 1.66 1.54 23.31
CA ASP A 126 2.35 1.97 22.09
C ASP A 126 3.78 2.43 22.41
N PHE A 127 3.96 3.22 23.47
CA PHE A 127 5.28 3.61 23.94
C PHE A 127 6.11 2.42 24.45
N TRP A 128 5.47 1.45 25.10
CA TRP A 128 6.14 0.30 25.70
C TRP A 128 6.59 -0.74 24.68
N PHE A 129 5.79 -1.02 23.67
CA PHE A 129 6.13 -2.00 22.65
C PHE A 129 6.85 -1.37 21.47
N TYR A 130 6.46 -0.14 21.10
CA TYR A 130 7.00 0.58 19.95
C TYR A 130 7.87 1.78 20.32
N GLY A 131 8.10 2.15 21.58
CA GLY A 131 8.94 3.33 21.87
C GLY A 131 8.28 4.66 21.49
N PRO A 132 8.99 5.80 21.63
CA PRO A 132 8.39 7.13 21.55
C PRO A 132 7.92 7.48 20.13
N MET A 133 6.70 8.02 20.05
CA MET A 133 6.11 8.52 18.81
C MET A 133 6.76 9.82 18.32
N MET A 134 7.23 10.66 19.25
CA MET A 134 7.93 11.92 18.96
C MET A 134 9.37 11.87 19.46
N PRO A 135 10.26 12.75 18.95
CA PRO A 135 11.66 12.76 19.36
C PRO A 135 11.81 12.95 20.88
N VAL A 136 12.43 11.99 21.55
CA VAL A 136 12.90 12.07 22.95
C VAL A 136 14.38 11.64 22.93
N PRO A 137 15.33 12.53 22.65
CA PRO A 137 16.73 12.16 22.40
C PRO A 137 17.48 11.68 23.65
N GLU A 138 17.02 12.08 24.83
CA GLU A 138 17.67 11.75 26.09
C GLU A 138 17.28 10.35 26.59
N LEU A 139 18.26 9.44 26.61
CA LEU A 139 18.11 8.08 27.13
C LEU A 139 17.61 8.05 28.57
N ALA A 140 18.07 8.99 29.41
CA ALA A 140 17.65 9.13 30.79
C ALA A 140 16.13 9.40 30.90
N THR A 141 15.61 10.29 30.06
CA THR A 141 14.18 10.62 30.00
C THR A 141 13.35 9.40 29.59
N ARG A 142 13.78 8.63 28.60
CA ARG A 142 13.08 7.40 28.22
C ARG A 142 13.10 6.35 29.33
N LYS A 143 14.26 6.12 29.96
CA LYS A 143 14.42 5.23 31.13
C LYS A 143 13.47 5.63 32.26
N TRP A 144 13.34 6.93 32.48
CA TRP A 144 12.42 7.48 33.47
C TRP A 144 10.95 7.21 33.12
N ILE A 145 10.52 7.39 31.87
CA ILE A 145 9.15 7.07 31.43
C ILE A 145 8.85 5.57 31.66
N VAL A 146 9.75 4.69 31.21
CA VAL A 146 9.61 3.22 31.38
C VAL A 146 9.52 2.86 32.85
N ALA A 147 10.37 3.44 33.70
CA ALA A 147 10.32 3.22 35.14
C ALA A 147 8.99 3.65 35.75
N ARG A 148 8.41 4.77 35.29
CA ARG A 148 7.09 5.24 35.74
C ARG A 148 5.97 4.29 35.35
N ILE A 149 5.92 3.87 34.08
CA ILE A 149 4.92 2.89 33.60
C ILE A 149 5.05 1.59 34.39
N ARG A 150 6.28 1.09 34.56
CA ARG A 150 6.55 -0.14 35.31
C ARG A 150 6.09 -0.04 36.77
N ASN A 151 6.33 1.09 37.42
CA ASN A 151 5.93 1.30 38.82
C ASN A 151 4.39 1.38 38.98
N ALA A 152 3.66 1.63 37.89
CA ALA A 152 2.21 1.63 37.87
C ALA A 152 1.60 0.23 37.71
N PHE A 153 2.40 -0.82 37.48
CA PHE A 153 1.89 -2.19 37.42
C PHE A 153 1.43 -2.69 38.79
N MET A 154 0.46 -3.61 38.80
CA MET A 154 0.10 -4.37 40.00
C MET A 154 1.30 -5.23 40.43
N GLN A 155 1.82 -5.00 41.64
CA GLN A 155 2.99 -5.71 42.19
C GLN A 155 2.66 -7.14 42.68
N VAL A 156 1.82 -7.88 41.94
CA VAL A 156 1.30 -9.17 42.41
C VAL A 156 2.19 -10.30 41.86
N GLY A 157 3.14 -10.74 42.70
CA GLY A 157 3.86 -12.01 42.56
C GLY A 157 5.08 -12.03 41.62
N PRO A 158 5.92 -13.07 41.71
CA PRO A 158 7.18 -13.21 40.96
C PRO A 158 7.00 -13.32 39.43
N VAL A 159 5.76 -13.44 38.94
CA VAL A 159 5.41 -13.58 37.52
C VAL A 159 5.36 -12.22 36.81
N ALA A 160 4.91 -11.15 37.49
CA ALA A 160 4.87 -9.80 36.94
C ALA A 160 6.26 -9.27 36.54
N TYR A 161 7.32 -9.79 37.16
CA TYR A 161 8.72 -9.46 36.82
C TYR A 161 9.31 -10.32 35.69
N ARG A 162 8.73 -11.49 35.38
CA ARG A 162 9.28 -12.44 34.39
C ARG A 162 8.85 -12.16 32.96
N HIS A 163 7.68 -11.57 32.73
CA HIS A 163 7.13 -11.35 31.39
C HIS A 163 7.63 -10.09 30.67
N PHE A 164 8.34 -9.19 31.36
CA PHE A 164 8.75 -7.89 30.80
C PHE A 164 10.27 -7.70 30.74
N LYS A 165 11.03 -8.75 30.37
CA LYS A 165 12.47 -8.64 30.07
C LYS A 165 12.82 -7.75 28.87
N LEU A 166 11.81 -7.30 28.10
CA LEU A 166 12.00 -6.61 26.81
C LEU A 166 12.48 -5.15 26.91
N PHE A 167 12.68 -4.63 28.12
CA PHE A 167 13.17 -3.25 28.35
C PHE A 167 14.40 -3.19 29.27
N GLU A 168 15.35 -4.11 29.11
CA GLU A 168 16.74 -3.77 29.42
C GLU A 168 17.27 -2.94 28.24
N TYR A 169 17.56 -1.66 28.48
CA TYR A 169 18.27 -0.87 27.49
C TYR A 169 19.58 -1.57 27.17
N PRO A 170 19.92 -1.74 25.88
CA PRO A 170 21.20 -2.31 25.54
C PRO A 170 22.33 -1.50 26.17
N ALA A 171 23.27 -2.19 26.82
CA ALA A 171 24.54 -1.58 27.17
C ALA A 171 25.24 -1.18 25.87
N LEU A 172 25.79 0.04 25.84
CA LEU A 172 26.60 0.51 24.71
C LEU A 172 27.74 -0.50 24.49
N ALA A 173 27.85 -1.01 23.28
CA ALA A 173 28.84 -2.04 22.96
C ALA A 173 30.29 -1.51 22.89
N GLN A 174 30.50 -0.19 22.78
CA GLN A 174 31.82 0.45 22.71
C GLN A 174 31.80 1.88 23.30
N ASP A 175 32.96 2.34 23.76
CA ASP A 175 33.20 3.73 24.14
C ASP A 175 33.22 4.66 22.92
N GLU A 176 32.90 5.94 23.18
CA GLU A 176 32.64 7.01 22.21
C GLU A 176 33.67 7.08 21.07
N PHE A 177 33.21 6.82 19.86
CA PHE A 177 33.84 7.40 18.68
C PHE A 177 33.10 8.71 18.40
N TRP A 178 33.84 9.81 18.35
CA TRP A 178 33.48 11.16 17.87
C TRP A 178 33.14 12.21 18.96
N GLU A 179 34.05 13.18 19.08
CA GLU A 179 33.93 14.39 19.89
C GLU A 179 32.79 15.31 19.39
N GLU A 180 31.98 15.74 20.36
CA GLU A 180 31.01 16.85 20.41
C GLU A 180 30.56 17.51 19.08
N SER A 181 29.41 17.08 18.57
CA SER A 181 28.42 18.00 17.96
C SER A 181 27.00 17.40 18.07
N ASP A 182 26.00 18.29 18.15
CA ASP A 182 24.59 18.12 18.57
C ASP A 182 23.73 17.15 17.72
N SER A 183 24.16 15.91 17.57
CA SER A 183 23.45 14.87 16.82
C SER A 183 23.34 13.57 17.62
N SER A 184 22.52 13.54 18.67
CA SER A 184 21.97 12.26 19.14
C SER A 184 20.78 11.84 18.25
N VAL A 185 21.02 11.84 16.94
CA VAL A 185 20.16 11.25 15.88
C VAL A 185 20.31 9.73 15.86
N GLN A 186 21.24 9.20 16.65
CA GLN A 186 21.58 7.78 16.85
C GLN A 186 20.44 6.88 17.38
N PHE A 187 19.21 7.39 17.50
CA PHE A 187 18.04 6.61 17.95
C PHE A 187 16.75 6.86 17.14
N PHE A 188 16.78 7.55 16.00
CA PHE A 188 15.57 7.91 15.21
C PHE A 188 15.76 7.75 13.70
N VAL A 189 14.71 7.32 12.99
CA VAL A 189 14.60 7.24 11.51
C VAL A 189 13.72 8.37 10.98
N ASN A 190 14.06 8.92 9.82
CA ASN A 190 13.22 9.84 9.05
C ASN A 190 12.46 9.10 7.94
N LEU A 191 11.14 9.25 7.88
CA LEU A 191 10.27 8.70 6.82
C LEU A 191 9.81 9.80 5.85
N ARG A 192 10.09 9.64 4.55
CA ARG A 192 9.47 10.44 3.47
C ARG A 192 8.44 9.62 2.71
N GLN A 193 7.44 10.29 2.11
CA GLN A 193 6.42 9.67 1.24
C GLN A 193 6.99 8.89 0.03
N PHE A 194 8.28 9.05 -0.28
CA PHE A 194 8.95 8.42 -1.42
C PHE A 194 10.27 7.68 -1.07
N GLY A 195 10.57 7.41 0.22
CA GLY A 195 11.75 6.61 0.62
C GLY A 195 12.36 6.93 2.00
N ILE A 196 13.37 6.16 2.41
CA ILE A 196 14.27 6.42 3.57
C ILE A 196 15.66 6.77 3.04
N GLU A 197 16.25 7.87 3.50
CA GLU A 197 17.66 8.22 3.24
C GLU A 197 18.52 8.02 4.51
N TYR A 198 19.70 7.40 4.36
CA TYR A 198 20.82 7.49 5.30
C TYR A 198 22.05 8.05 4.56
N GLY A 199 22.68 9.10 5.10
CA GLY A 199 24.07 9.46 4.78
C GLY A 199 24.33 10.88 4.25
N LYS A 200 25.33 11.52 4.88
CA LYS A 200 26.04 12.82 4.74
C LYS A 200 25.78 13.85 3.60
N THR A 201 25.00 13.62 2.56
CA THR A 201 24.96 14.56 1.41
C THR A 201 23.60 14.63 0.71
N THR A 202 22.62 15.33 1.30
CA THR A 202 21.51 16.01 0.60
C THR A 202 20.77 16.95 1.58
N TRP A 203 21.49 17.96 2.08
CA TRP A 203 20.97 19.02 2.98
C TRP A 203 20.63 20.31 2.23
N TYR A 204 20.01 20.25 1.06
CA TYR A 204 19.49 21.46 0.41
C TYR A 204 18.05 21.28 -0.05
N ASP A 205 17.19 22.03 0.65
CA ASP A 205 15.80 22.41 0.40
C ASP A 205 14.72 21.34 0.29
N GLY A 206 13.60 21.61 0.97
CA GLY A 206 12.32 20.94 0.69
C GLY A 206 11.48 20.57 1.91
N LEU A 207 10.96 21.57 2.62
CA LEU A 207 9.58 21.69 3.11
C LEU A 207 8.63 20.46 3.04
N VAL A 208 7.91 20.24 4.16
CA VAL A 208 6.62 19.53 4.34
C VAL A 208 6.68 17.99 4.36
N TYR A 209 6.04 17.37 5.37
CA TYR A 209 5.74 15.91 5.53
C TYR A 209 6.84 14.99 6.12
N LEU A 210 7.31 15.23 7.36
CA LEU A 210 8.28 14.34 8.01
C LEU A 210 7.68 13.63 9.24
N ASN A 211 7.54 12.30 9.19
CA ASN A 211 7.24 11.45 10.34
C ASN A 211 8.57 10.92 10.91
N PHE A 212 8.98 11.41 12.08
CA PHE A 212 10.17 10.91 12.76
C PHE A 212 9.75 9.83 13.77
N LEU A 213 10.42 8.67 13.72
CA LEU A 213 10.12 7.54 14.59
C LEU A 213 11.40 7.06 15.28
N SER A 214 11.29 6.57 16.51
CA SER A 214 12.46 5.95 17.16
C SER A 214 12.89 4.70 16.40
N PHE A 215 14.17 4.31 16.48
CA PHE A 215 14.65 3.06 15.87
C PHE A 215 13.86 1.85 16.37
N GLU A 216 13.50 1.85 17.65
CA GLU A 216 12.64 0.83 18.24
C GLU A 216 11.26 0.84 17.59
N HIS A 217 10.60 2.00 17.48
CA HIS A 217 9.28 2.15 16.85
C HIS A 217 9.27 1.66 15.42
N PHE A 218 10.26 2.12 14.68
CA PHE A 218 10.43 1.77 13.29
C PHE A 218 10.64 0.25 13.10
N LEU A 219 11.46 -0.39 13.94
CA LEU A 219 11.76 -1.82 13.84
C LEU A 219 10.58 -2.72 14.25
N VAL A 220 9.66 -2.24 15.08
CA VAL A 220 8.60 -3.08 15.68
C VAL A 220 7.16 -2.71 15.26
N ALA A 221 6.97 -1.58 14.56
CA ALA A 221 5.73 -1.25 13.86
C ALA A 221 5.40 -2.28 12.74
N PRO A 222 4.14 -2.41 12.29
CA PRO A 222 3.79 -3.27 11.16
C PRO A 222 4.37 -2.71 9.85
N GLU A 223 4.81 -3.63 9.00
CA GLU A 223 4.96 -3.61 7.53
C GLU A 223 5.05 -2.26 6.80
N ALA A 224 4.04 -1.38 6.91
CA ALA A 224 3.94 -0.12 6.18
C ALA A 224 5.14 0.84 6.39
N GLN A 225 5.86 0.74 7.51
CA GLN A 225 7.07 1.54 7.74
C GLN A 225 8.35 0.73 7.47
N LYS A 226 8.32 -0.60 7.64
CA LYS A 226 9.47 -1.51 7.46
C LYS A 226 9.91 -1.66 6.01
N LEU A 227 8.99 -1.51 5.05
CA LEU A 227 9.23 -1.61 3.60
C LEU A 227 10.29 -0.64 3.07
N HIS A 228 10.65 0.39 3.84
CA HIS A 228 11.53 1.44 3.37
C HIS A 228 13.00 1.25 3.80
N LEU A 229 13.32 0.23 4.61
CA LEU A 229 14.66 0.07 5.20
C LEU A 229 15.36 -1.19 4.65
N ALA A 230 16.49 -0.99 3.97
CA ALA A 230 17.32 -2.09 3.44
C ALA A 230 17.80 -3.04 4.56
N GLU A 231 17.89 -4.34 4.28
CA GLU A 231 18.23 -5.39 5.26
C GLU A 231 19.59 -5.13 5.95
N GLU A 232 20.57 -4.60 5.22
CA GLU A 232 21.88 -4.21 5.75
C GLU A 232 21.76 -3.13 6.82
N THR A 233 20.88 -2.15 6.58
CA THR A 233 20.68 -1.03 7.51
C THR A 233 19.89 -1.47 8.73
N ARG A 234 18.89 -2.35 8.56
CA ARG A 234 18.20 -3.01 9.68
C ARG A 234 19.18 -3.80 10.54
N THR A 235 20.08 -4.56 9.92
CA THR A 235 21.11 -5.35 10.60
C THR A 235 22.09 -4.45 11.36
N ALA A 236 22.50 -3.33 10.77
CA ALA A 236 23.34 -2.33 11.42
C ALA A 236 22.66 -1.71 12.66
N ILE A 237 21.37 -1.36 12.57
CA ILE A 237 20.58 -0.84 13.70
C ILE A 237 20.43 -1.92 14.79
N LEU A 238 20.09 -3.16 14.43
CA LEU A 238 19.97 -4.27 15.40
C LEU A 238 21.29 -4.56 16.13
N LYS A 239 22.41 -4.55 15.39
CA LYS A 239 23.76 -4.69 15.93
C LYS A 239 24.13 -3.52 16.85
N HIS A 240 23.77 -2.29 16.48
CA HIS A 240 24.00 -1.08 17.29
C HIS A 240 23.17 -1.09 18.58
N LEU A 241 21.95 -1.62 18.53
CA LEU A 241 21.09 -1.81 19.69
C LEU A 241 21.45 -3.06 20.52
N SER A 242 22.61 -3.68 20.32
CA SER A 242 23.07 -4.89 21.03
C SER A 242 22.02 -6.02 21.11
N ARG A 243 21.13 -6.13 20.11
CA ARG A 243 20.13 -7.20 20.01
C ARG A 243 20.65 -8.25 19.02
N GLN A 244 20.92 -9.47 19.48
CA GLN A 244 21.04 -10.61 18.56
C GLN A 244 19.68 -10.88 17.93
N GLU A 245 19.65 -11.30 16.66
CA GLU A 245 18.43 -11.87 16.07
C GLU A 245 17.94 -12.99 16.99
N THR A 246 16.81 -12.78 17.67
CA THR A 246 16.04 -13.91 18.20
C THR A 246 15.56 -14.71 17.00
N LYS A 247 16.31 -15.76 16.66
CA LYS A 247 15.76 -16.87 15.89
C LYS A 247 14.55 -17.41 16.67
N MET A 248 13.39 -17.43 16.02
CA MET A 248 12.27 -18.20 16.56
C MET A 248 12.70 -19.67 16.65
N PRO A 249 12.26 -20.42 17.68
CA PRO A 249 12.56 -21.84 17.80
C PRO A 249 11.96 -22.57 16.59
N ASP A 250 12.80 -23.34 15.91
CA ASP A 250 12.46 -24.14 14.75
C ASP A 250 12.07 -25.53 15.23
N ASP A 251 10.80 -25.69 15.61
CA ASP A 251 10.18 -26.98 15.98
C ASP A 251 8.93 -27.20 15.10
N ARG A 252 9.08 -27.25 13.77
CA ARG A 252 7.99 -27.68 12.86
C ARG A 252 8.52 -28.68 11.84
N ASP A 253 7.82 -29.82 11.70
CA ASP A 253 8.11 -30.91 10.78
C ASP A 253 8.33 -30.44 9.33
N ASP A 254 9.40 -30.90 8.68
CA ASP A 254 9.84 -30.53 7.32
C ASP A 254 8.74 -30.69 6.25
N GLU A 255 7.89 -31.73 6.33
CA GLU A 255 6.82 -31.96 5.34
C GLU A 255 5.67 -30.93 5.44
N SER A 256 5.34 -30.46 6.65
CA SER A 256 4.33 -29.43 6.86
C SER A 256 4.83 -28.07 6.38
N HIS A 257 6.14 -27.81 6.50
CA HIS A 257 6.75 -26.55 6.13
C HIS A 257 6.83 -26.37 4.60
N THR A 258 7.22 -27.41 3.87
CA THR A 258 7.24 -27.38 2.40
C THR A 258 5.84 -27.21 1.79
N ALA A 259 4.82 -27.86 2.38
CA ALA A 259 3.44 -27.69 1.95
C ALA A 259 2.91 -26.26 2.19
N GLU A 260 3.25 -25.66 3.33
CA GLU A 260 2.88 -24.28 3.66
C GLU A 260 3.59 -23.28 2.74
N MET A 261 4.89 -23.45 2.47
CA MET A 261 5.63 -22.62 1.51
C MET A 261 5.07 -22.72 0.10
N LYS A 262 4.76 -23.93 -0.37
CA LYS A 262 4.10 -24.13 -1.66
C LYS A 262 2.75 -23.43 -1.71
N ARG A 263 1.91 -23.57 -0.67
CA ARG A 263 0.61 -22.90 -0.60
C ARG A 263 0.78 -21.38 -0.74
N MET A 264 1.68 -20.79 0.04
CA MET A 264 1.95 -19.34 0.01
C MET A 264 2.46 -18.88 -1.35
N PHE A 265 3.36 -19.66 -1.97
CA PHE A 265 3.84 -19.37 -3.32
C PHE A 265 2.70 -19.35 -4.33
N MET A 266 1.77 -20.30 -4.24
CA MET A 266 0.61 -20.37 -5.14
C MET A 266 -0.42 -19.26 -4.87
N GLU A 267 -0.68 -18.91 -3.62
CA GLU A 267 -1.63 -17.87 -3.21
C GLU A 267 -1.16 -16.47 -3.62
N ASN A 268 0.15 -16.22 -3.56
CA ASN A 268 0.76 -14.93 -3.90
C ASN A 268 1.24 -14.85 -5.35
N GLY A 269 0.81 -15.76 -6.24
CA GLY A 269 1.18 -15.72 -7.66
C GLY A 269 2.70 -15.83 -7.90
N GLY A 270 3.42 -16.51 -7.02
CA GLY A 270 4.87 -16.69 -7.09
C GLY A 270 5.67 -15.41 -6.84
N MET A 271 5.01 -14.31 -6.47
CA MET A 271 5.65 -13.02 -6.23
C MET A 271 6.36 -13.01 -4.88
N HIS A 272 7.67 -13.27 -4.91
CA HIS A 272 8.50 -13.38 -3.71
C HIS A 272 8.43 -12.18 -2.78
N HIS A 273 8.23 -10.99 -3.32
CA HIS A 273 8.10 -9.78 -2.51
C HIS A 273 6.84 -9.80 -1.63
N TYR A 274 5.72 -10.39 -2.06
CA TYR A 274 4.52 -10.56 -1.25
C TYR A 274 4.63 -11.72 -0.27
N ILE A 275 5.29 -12.81 -0.66
CA ILE A 275 5.50 -13.97 0.21
C ILE A 275 6.47 -13.62 1.35
N TYR A 276 7.55 -12.90 1.03
CA TYR A 276 8.51 -12.40 2.02
C TYR A 276 7.90 -11.31 2.92
N ARG A 277 6.91 -10.56 2.42
CA ARG A 277 6.12 -9.59 3.19
C ARG A 277 5.32 -10.26 4.32
N GLU A 278 4.73 -11.41 4.02
CA GLU A 278 3.86 -12.14 4.96
C GLU A 278 4.65 -13.08 5.88
N TYR A 279 5.79 -13.62 5.41
CA TYR A 279 6.47 -14.73 6.08
C TYR A 279 7.98 -14.52 6.34
N GLY A 280 8.57 -13.44 5.83
CA GLY A 280 9.98 -13.08 6.05
C GLY A 280 10.97 -14.18 5.68
N LYS A 281 11.94 -14.45 6.57
CA LYS A 281 13.01 -15.43 6.37
C LYS A 281 12.55 -16.91 6.38
N GLY A 282 11.28 -17.19 6.68
CA GLY A 282 10.75 -18.56 6.70
C GLY A 282 10.37 -19.12 5.32
N TYR A 283 10.44 -18.31 4.26
CA TYR A 283 10.26 -18.78 2.89
C TYR A 283 11.63 -19.06 2.26
N GLN A 284 12.08 -20.31 2.37
CA GLN A 284 13.36 -20.77 1.81
C GLN A 284 13.17 -22.09 1.04
N PRO A 285 12.40 -22.08 -0.06
CA PRO A 285 12.25 -23.28 -0.86
C PRO A 285 13.60 -23.67 -1.48
N ALA A 286 13.82 -24.98 -1.68
CA ALA A 286 14.95 -25.40 -2.48
C ALA A 286 14.76 -24.89 -3.94
N PRO A 287 15.82 -24.43 -4.64
CA PRO A 287 15.69 -23.87 -5.99
C PRO A 287 14.96 -24.79 -6.99
N LEU A 288 15.10 -26.10 -6.84
CA LEU A 288 14.44 -27.09 -7.68
C LEU A 288 12.94 -27.20 -7.40
N GLU A 289 12.54 -27.12 -6.13
CA GLU A 289 11.14 -27.18 -5.71
C GLU A 289 10.39 -25.93 -6.14
N GLU A 290 10.97 -24.75 -5.92
CA GLU A 290 10.38 -23.49 -6.35
C GLU A 290 10.23 -23.43 -7.87
N GLN A 291 11.22 -23.94 -8.62
CA GLN A 291 11.12 -24.03 -10.07
C GLN A 291 9.95 -24.95 -10.49
N GLN A 292 9.71 -26.04 -9.78
CA GLN A 292 8.58 -26.92 -10.05
C GLN A 292 7.25 -26.21 -9.73
N TRP A 293 7.13 -25.55 -8.58
CA TRP A 293 5.91 -24.81 -8.22
C TRP A 293 5.62 -23.68 -9.19
N ARG A 294 6.65 -23.00 -9.68
CA ARG A 294 6.53 -21.99 -10.72
C ARG A 294 5.94 -22.54 -12.01
N ARG A 295 6.36 -23.73 -12.45
CA ARG A 295 5.75 -24.40 -13.62
C ARG A 295 4.28 -24.71 -13.37
N GLU A 296 3.96 -25.30 -12.21
CA GLU A 296 2.57 -25.60 -11.83
C GLU A 296 1.69 -24.33 -11.78
N LEU A 297 2.23 -23.23 -11.25
CA LEU A 297 1.54 -21.94 -11.19
C LEU A 297 1.28 -21.37 -12.58
N VAL A 298 2.31 -21.36 -13.44
CA VAL A 298 2.20 -20.89 -14.83
C VAL A 298 1.17 -21.72 -15.57
N ASP A 299 1.23 -23.05 -15.51
CA ASP A 299 0.26 -23.92 -16.18
C ASP A 299 -1.18 -23.66 -15.71
N LYS A 300 -1.39 -23.49 -14.40
CA LYS A 300 -2.69 -23.15 -13.81
C LYS A 300 -3.21 -21.80 -14.35
N TYR A 301 -2.37 -20.77 -14.40
CA TYR A 301 -2.79 -19.43 -14.80
C TYR A 301 -2.93 -19.30 -16.31
N MET A 302 -2.15 -20.03 -17.10
CA MET A 302 -2.34 -20.18 -18.54
C MET A 302 -3.71 -20.80 -18.86
N GLU A 303 -4.10 -21.86 -18.12
CA GLU A 303 -5.41 -22.48 -18.31
C GLU A 303 -6.55 -21.57 -17.83
N GLN A 304 -6.41 -20.90 -16.68
CA GLN A 304 -7.42 -19.96 -16.20
C GLN A 304 -7.64 -18.81 -17.19
N LEU A 305 -6.56 -18.28 -17.78
CA LEU A 305 -6.61 -17.18 -18.74
C LEU A 305 -7.47 -17.51 -19.98
N ARG A 306 -7.56 -18.78 -20.39
CA ARG A 306 -8.37 -19.22 -21.54
C ARG A 306 -9.88 -19.04 -21.33
N HIS A 307 -10.34 -19.03 -20.08
CA HIS A 307 -11.76 -19.01 -19.73
C HIS A 307 -12.17 -17.75 -18.97
N GLU A 308 -11.26 -16.81 -18.76
CA GLU A 308 -11.53 -15.61 -17.95
C GLU A 308 -12.12 -14.48 -18.81
N ASP A 309 -13.12 -13.78 -18.27
CA ASP A 309 -13.78 -12.66 -18.93
C ASP A 309 -13.72 -11.35 -18.13
N ARG A 310 -13.12 -11.39 -16.93
CA ARG A 310 -12.97 -10.24 -16.04
C ARG A 310 -11.63 -9.55 -16.29
N GLU A 311 -11.71 -8.29 -16.69
CA GLU A 311 -10.58 -7.38 -16.93
C GLU A 311 -9.56 -7.36 -15.78
N SER A 312 -10.01 -7.20 -14.53
CA SER A 312 -9.12 -7.15 -13.37
C SER A 312 -8.36 -8.45 -13.14
N VAL A 313 -8.97 -9.60 -13.45
CA VAL A 313 -8.35 -10.91 -13.28
C VAL A 313 -7.38 -11.19 -14.43
N ILE A 314 -7.76 -10.87 -15.67
CA ILE A 314 -6.85 -10.96 -16.83
C ILE A 314 -5.62 -10.07 -16.60
N SER A 315 -5.82 -8.84 -16.14
CA SER A 315 -4.75 -7.90 -15.77
C SER A 315 -3.81 -8.50 -14.72
N TYR A 316 -4.36 -9.09 -13.66
CA TYR A 316 -3.58 -9.77 -12.60
C TYR A 316 -2.80 -10.97 -13.15
N LEU A 317 -3.46 -11.88 -13.87
CA LEU A 317 -2.84 -13.06 -14.46
C LEU A 317 -1.69 -12.69 -15.40
N THR A 318 -1.87 -11.63 -16.20
CA THR A 318 -0.85 -11.08 -17.09
C THR A 318 0.41 -10.68 -16.33
N SER A 319 0.26 -9.86 -15.28
CA SER A 319 1.40 -9.43 -14.46
C SER A 319 2.08 -10.61 -13.75
N VAL A 320 1.32 -11.60 -13.31
CA VAL A 320 1.88 -12.80 -12.68
C VAL A 320 2.66 -13.66 -13.68
N LEU A 321 2.13 -13.88 -14.89
CA LEU A 321 2.81 -14.66 -15.92
C LEU A 321 4.13 -13.99 -16.33
N GLN A 322 4.13 -12.67 -16.52
CA GLN A 322 5.34 -11.88 -16.78
C GLN A 322 6.37 -12.03 -15.64
N TYR A 323 5.92 -11.88 -14.38
CA TYR A 323 6.79 -12.02 -13.21
C TYR A 323 7.45 -13.40 -13.13
N ASN A 324 6.71 -14.45 -13.53
CA ASN A 324 7.20 -15.82 -13.51
C ASN A 324 7.98 -16.22 -14.78
N GLY A 325 8.30 -15.26 -15.65
CA GLY A 325 9.24 -15.44 -16.75
C GLY A 325 8.62 -15.93 -18.06
N VAL A 326 7.28 -15.95 -18.17
CA VAL A 326 6.60 -16.22 -19.44
C VAL A 326 6.92 -15.08 -20.40
N GLN A 327 7.53 -15.42 -21.53
CA GLN A 327 7.82 -14.46 -22.60
C GLN A 327 6.59 -14.24 -23.47
N ASP A 328 6.54 -13.12 -24.19
CA ASP A 328 5.52 -12.82 -25.20
C ASP A 328 4.07 -12.89 -24.68
N VAL A 329 3.84 -12.49 -23.42
CA VAL A 329 2.50 -12.50 -22.80
C VAL A 329 1.49 -11.67 -23.60
N GLU A 330 1.93 -10.60 -24.27
CA GLU A 330 1.08 -9.82 -25.19
C GLU A 330 0.50 -10.69 -26.32
N GLU A 331 1.33 -11.53 -26.95
CA GLU A 331 0.90 -12.43 -28.03
C GLU A 331 -0.04 -13.51 -27.51
N LEU A 332 0.23 -14.01 -26.30
CA LEU A 332 -0.64 -14.95 -25.63
C LEU A 332 -2.04 -14.37 -25.39
N LEU A 333 -2.14 -13.15 -24.87
CA LEU A 333 -3.41 -12.47 -24.66
C LEU A 333 -4.16 -12.27 -25.97
N PHE A 334 -3.45 -11.87 -27.02
CA PHE A 334 -4.02 -11.69 -28.35
C PHE A 334 -4.56 -13.00 -28.93
N CYS A 335 -3.81 -14.10 -28.83
CA CYS A 335 -4.26 -15.42 -29.28
C CYS A 335 -5.49 -15.89 -28.51
N ASN A 336 -5.48 -15.78 -27.18
CA ASN A 336 -6.62 -16.18 -26.35
C ASN A 336 -7.87 -15.34 -26.66
N ALA A 337 -7.72 -14.04 -26.94
CA ALA A 337 -8.84 -13.17 -27.24
C ALA A 337 -9.59 -13.58 -28.52
N LYS A 338 -8.91 -14.10 -29.55
CA LYS A 338 -9.54 -14.46 -30.84
C LYS A 338 -10.65 -15.51 -30.70
N GLU A 339 -10.46 -16.48 -29.80
CA GLU A 339 -11.43 -17.56 -29.58
C GLU A 339 -12.38 -17.28 -28.41
N ALA A 340 -12.22 -16.13 -27.73
CA ALA A 340 -12.97 -15.80 -26.54
C ALA A 340 -14.37 -15.24 -26.86
N THR A 341 -15.23 -15.25 -25.84
CA THR A 341 -16.56 -14.62 -25.90
C THR A 341 -16.46 -13.09 -26.11
N PRO A 342 -17.53 -12.40 -26.57
CA PRO A 342 -17.51 -10.95 -26.75
C PRO A 342 -17.07 -10.18 -25.49
N LYS A 343 -17.59 -10.58 -24.33
CA LYS A 343 -17.23 -9.96 -23.05
C LYS A 343 -15.77 -10.19 -22.67
N ALA A 344 -15.23 -11.37 -22.95
CA ALA A 344 -13.81 -11.64 -22.73
C ALA A 344 -12.93 -10.85 -23.70
N ARG A 345 -13.28 -10.76 -24.99
CA ARG A 345 -12.59 -9.91 -25.97
C ARG A 345 -12.54 -8.44 -25.56
N GLN A 346 -13.65 -7.93 -25.04
CA GLN A 346 -13.71 -6.59 -24.44
C GLN A 346 -12.65 -6.41 -23.35
N ALA A 347 -12.56 -7.36 -22.42
CA ALA A 347 -11.60 -7.31 -21.32
C ALA A 347 -10.14 -7.45 -21.81
N PHE A 348 -9.87 -8.37 -22.73
CA PHE A 348 -8.53 -8.54 -23.34
C PHE A 348 -8.07 -7.29 -24.08
N SER A 349 -8.94 -6.68 -24.89
CA SER A 349 -8.61 -5.45 -25.61
C SER A 349 -8.18 -4.34 -24.66
N LYS A 350 -8.91 -4.13 -23.56
CA LYS A 350 -8.53 -3.12 -22.56
C LYS A 350 -7.20 -3.42 -21.90
N VAL A 351 -6.95 -4.66 -21.49
CA VAL A 351 -5.67 -5.02 -20.86
C VAL A 351 -4.50 -4.83 -21.83
N LEU A 352 -4.68 -5.19 -23.11
CA LEU A 352 -3.69 -4.96 -24.17
C LEU A 352 -3.40 -3.45 -24.38
N ASP A 353 -4.41 -2.60 -24.33
CA ASP A 353 -4.22 -1.14 -24.43
C ASP A 353 -3.57 -0.56 -23.17
N GLU A 354 -4.09 -0.89 -21.99
CA GLU A 354 -3.66 -0.28 -20.74
C GLU A 354 -2.24 -0.69 -20.34
N GLN A 355 -1.90 -1.97 -20.45
CA GLN A 355 -0.61 -2.50 -20.01
C GLN A 355 0.47 -2.47 -21.09
N PHE A 356 0.11 -2.71 -22.36
CA PHE A 356 1.09 -2.86 -23.45
C PHE A 356 1.07 -1.71 -24.46
N LYS A 357 0.01 -0.90 -24.49
CA LYS A 357 -0.22 0.11 -25.54
C LYS A 357 -0.12 -0.50 -26.95
N SER A 358 -0.57 -1.76 -27.08
CA SER A 358 -0.40 -2.55 -28.29
C SER A 358 -1.51 -2.29 -29.30
N ASP A 359 -1.14 -2.19 -30.59
CA ASP A 359 -2.08 -2.09 -31.71
C ASP A 359 -3.03 -3.31 -31.79
N LYS A 360 -2.61 -4.47 -31.25
CA LYS A 360 -3.47 -5.67 -31.14
C LYS A 360 -4.72 -5.43 -30.30
N ALA A 361 -4.68 -4.45 -29.38
CA ALA A 361 -5.85 -4.04 -28.62
C ALA A 361 -6.98 -3.55 -29.53
N VAL A 362 -6.64 -2.79 -30.57
CA VAL A 362 -7.59 -2.28 -31.57
C VAL A 362 -8.17 -3.42 -32.39
N GLU A 363 -7.34 -4.36 -32.84
CA GLU A 363 -7.79 -5.50 -33.63
C GLU A 363 -8.84 -6.32 -32.88
N ILE A 364 -8.59 -6.62 -31.60
CA ILE A 364 -9.56 -7.32 -30.75
C ILE A 364 -10.81 -6.46 -30.50
N LEU A 365 -10.66 -5.16 -30.26
CA LEU A 365 -11.79 -4.24 -30.07
C LEU A 365 -12.71 -4.25 -31.29
N VAL A 366 -12.15 -4.02 -32.47
CA VAL A 366 -12.87 -3.96 -33.75
C VAL A 366 -13.52 -5.29 -34.07
N SER A 367 -12.91 -6.42 -33.70
CA SER A 367 -13.52 -7.75 -33.89
C SER A 367 -14.89 -7.91 -33.20
N LEU A 368 -15.21 -7.09 -32.19
CA LEU A 368 -16.52 -7.12 -31.52
C LEU A 368 -17.67 -6.70 -32.44
N LEU A 369 -17.37 -6.03 -33.56
CA LEU A 369 -18.39 -5.60 -34.51
C LEU A 369 -19.03 -6.77 -35.26
N GLU A 370 -18.44 -7.97 -35.24
CA GLU A 370 -19.11 -9.19 -35.74
C GLU A 370 -20.38 -9.53 -34.95
N PHE A 371 -20.55 -8.97 -33.74
CA PHE A 371 -21.74 -9.12 -32.90
C PHE A 371 -22.71 -7.92 -33.01
N ALA A 372 -22.38 -6.89 -33.79
CA ALA A 372 -23.20 -5.67 -33.89
C ALA A 372 -24.59 -5.91 -34.51
N GLU A 373 -24.72 -6.89 -35.41
CA GLU A 373 -26.02 -7.26 -36.01
C GLU A 373 -26.99 -7.86 -34.98
N GLN A 374 -26.46 -8.46 -33.90
CA GLN A 374 -27.25 -9.13 -32.86
C GLN A 374 -27.53 -8.18 -31.69
N ASP A 375 -26.61 -7.26 -31.41
CA ASP A 375 -26.70 -6.32 -30.30
C ASP A 375 -25.96 -5.01 -30.64
N ASN A 376 -26.72 -3.92 -30.79
CA ASN A 376 -26.20 -2.57 -31.08
C ASN A 376 -25.25 -2.06 -29.99
N TYR A 377 -25.26 -2.64 -28.78
CA TYR A 377 -24.30 -2.31 -27.73
C TYR A 377 -22.85 -2.39 -28.22
N TRP A 378 -22.48 -3.39 -29.01
CA TRP A 378 -21.10 -3.60 -29.45
C TRP A 378 -20.63 -2.51 -30.41
N LEU A 379 -21.52 -2.06 -31.30
CA LEU A 379 -21.25 -0.95 -32.20
C LEU A 379 -20.91 0.31 -31.40
N ASP A 380 -21.79 0.72 -30.49
CA ASP A 380 -21.56 1.90 -29.65
C ASP A 380 -20.32 1.75 -28.78
N TYR A 381 -20.11 0.57 -28.19
CA TYR A 381 -18.98 0.30 -27.33
C TYR A 381 -17.63 0.45 -28.05
N VAL A 382 -17.50 -0.13 -29.25
CA VAL A 382 -16.27 -0.11 -30.04
C VAL A 382 -15.88 1.33 -30.37
N PHE A 383 -16.80 2.10 -30.96
CA PHE A 383 -16.51 3.49 -31.34
C PHE A 383 -16.30 4.39 -30.12
N ASN A 384 -17.06 4.22 -29.04
CA ASN A 384 -16.82 4.93 -27.78
C ASN A 384 -15.49 4.56 -27.11
N THR A 385 -14.86 3.45 -27.48
CA THR A 385 -13.54 3.08 -26.95
C THR A 385 -12.43 3.58 -27.86
N LEU A 386 -12.61 3.53 -29.19
CA LEU A 386 -11.63 3.99 -30.18
C LEU A 386 -11.22 5.45 -29.98
N PHE A 387 -12.07 6.32 -29.42
CA PHE A 387 -11.65 7.71 -29.18
C PHE A 387 -10.45 7.82 -28.22
N ARG A 388 -10.28 6.87 -27.29
CA ARG A 388 -9.14 6.84 -26.34
C ARG A 388 -7.87 6.27 -26.98
N MET A 389 -8.01 5.57 -28.11
CA MET A 389 -6.93 4.88 -28.83
C MET A 389 -6.34 5.73 -29.97
N ARG A 390 -6.50 7.07 -29.94
CA ARG A 390 -5.93 7.98 -30.97
C ARG A 390 -4.44 7.75 -31.23
N HIS A 391 -3.70 7.39 -30.19
CA HIS A 391 -2.26 7.17 -30.23
C HIS A 391 -1.85 5.93 -31.04
N GLN A 392 -2.78 5.01 -31.31
CA GLN A 392 -2.51 3.75 -32.01
C GLN A 392 -2.71 3.91 -33.53
N PRO A 393 -1.69 3.63 -34.36
CA PRO A 393 -1.81 3.67 -35.82
C PRO A 393 -2.97 2.84 -36.38
N VAL A 394 -3.23 1.66 -35.81
CA VAL A 394 -4.31 0.78 -36.30
C VAL A 394 -5.69 1.40 -36.06
N ALA A 395 -5.92 2.07 -34.93
CA ALA A 395 -7.18 2.77 -34.67
C ALA A 395 -7.40 3.91 -35.67
N ARG A 396 -6.34 4.68 -35.98
CA ARG A 396 -6.41 5.75 -36.98
C ARG A 396 -6.70 5.21 -38.38
N ALA A 397 -6.06 4.10 -38.77
CA ALA A 397 -6.30 3.44 -40.04
C ALA A 397 -7.74 2.92 -40.15
N TYR A 398 -8.29 2.35 -39.07
CA TYR A 398 -9.66 1.87 -39.05
C TYR A 398 -10.69 3.01 -39.15
N ILE A 399 -10.48 4.12 -38.43
CA ILE A 399 -11.34 5.31 -38.54
C ILE A 399 -11.30 5.88 -39.96
N ARG A 400 -10.13 5.88 -40.60
CA ARG A 400 -10.00 6.27 -42.01
C ARG A 400 -10.82 5.37 -42.92
N GLU A 401 -10.73 4.05 -42.76
CA GLU A 401 -11.49 3.08 -43.55
C GLU A 401 -13.00 3.32 -43.43
N CYS A 402 -13.50 3.58 -42.22
CA CYS A 402 -14.92 3.91 -42.00
C CYS A 402 -15.36 5.20 -42.70
N LEU A 403 -14.47 6.19 -42.81
CA LEU A 403 -14.78 7.48 -43.49
C LEU A 403 -14.70 7.38 -45.02
N GLU A 404 -13.86 6.48 -45.54
CA GLU A 404 -13.68 6.24 -46.98
C GLU A 404 -14.65 5.16 -47.52
N GLY A 405 -15.32 4.41 -46.62
CA GLY A 405 -16.25 3.33 -46.95
C GLY A 405 -17.65 3.79 -47.37
N ASP A 406 -18.52 2.81 -47.65
CA ASP A 406 -19.87 2.99 -48.18
C ASP A 406 -20.99 2.67 -47.17
N ASP A 407 -20.67 2.62 -45.88
CA ASP A 407 -21.64 2.40 -44.80
C ASP A 407 -21.91 3.69 -44.00
N GLU A 408 -23.15 4.18 -44.07
CA GLU A 408 -23.61 5.40 -43.38
C GLU A 408 -23.42 5.34 -41.86
N VAL A 409 -23.68 4.17 -41.25
CA VAL A 409 -23.63 4.00 -39.81
C VAL A 409 -22.19 4.08 -39.33
N TYR A 410 -21.29 3.36 -39.98
CA TYR A 410 -19.86 3.37 -39.64
C TYR A 410 -19.24 4.72 -39.94
N PHE A 411 -19.64 5.37 -41.03
CA PHE A 411 -19.23 6.74 -41.34
C PHE A 411 -19.61 7.71 -40.21
N ASN A 412 -20.88 7.71 -39.81
CA ASN A 412 -21.37 8.61 -38.76
C ASN A 412 -20.69 8.34 -37.41
N LYS A 413 -20.46 7.06 -37.06
CA LYS A 413 -19.71 6.67 -35.86
C LYS A 413 -18.25 7.10 -35.89
N ALA A 414 -17.59 7.02 -37.05
CA ALA A 414 -16.24 7.55 -37.21
C ALA A 414 -16.21 9.07 -37.02
N VAL A 415 -17.20 9.80 -37.52
CA VAL A 415 -17.34 11.25 -37.30
C VAL A 415 -17.53 11.56 -35.81
N GLU A 416 -18.32 10.80 -35.06
CA GLU A 416 -18.46 10.94 -33.60
C GLU A 416 -17.11 10.77 -32.87
N VAL A 417 -16.30 9.78 -33.28
CA VAL A 417 -14.94 9.59 -32.73
C VAL A 417 -14.05 10.80 -33.03
N LEU A 418 -14.09 11.33 -34.25
CA LEU A 418 -13.34 12.52 -34.63
C LEU A 418 -13.79 13.77 -33.84
N GLN A 419 -15.09 13.91 -33.55
CA GLN A 419 -15.60 14.98 -32.67
C GLN A 419 -14.97 14.89 -31.28
N MET A 420 -14.86 13.69 -30.73
CA MET A 420 -14.22 13.47 -29.43
C MET A 420 -12.71 13.79 -29.49
N TRP A 421 -12.00 13.38 -30.54
CA TRP A 421 -10.59 13.75 -30.73
C TRP A 421 -10.38 15.27 -30.85
N ALA A 422 -11.27 15.94 -31.57
CA ALA A 422 -11.25 17.40 -31.70
C ALA A 422 -11.47 18.09 -30.35
N TYR A 423 -12.41 17.59 -29.55
CA TYR A 423 -12.69 18.10 -28.21
C TYR A 423 -11.47 17.98 -27.27
N PHE A 424 -10.76 16.85 -27.31
CA PHE A 424 -9.60 16.60 -26.44
C PHE A 424 -8.26 17.18 -26.91
N GLY A 425 -8.23 17.98 -27.99
CA GLY A 425 -7.06 18.80 -28.31
C GLY A 425 -6.82 19.11 -29.78
N ASP A 426 -7.50 18.44 -30.71
CA ASP A 426 -7.25 18.63 -32.15
C ASP A 426 -8.14 19.73 -32.76
N LYS A 427 -7.79 20.99 -32.48
CA LYS A 427 -8.57 22.15 -32.97
C LYS A 427 -8.62 22.25 -34.49
N ALA A 428 -7.62 21.71 -35.20
CA ALA A 428 -7.61 21.69 -36.66
C ALA A 428 -8.67 20.72 -37.20
N LEU A 429 -8.88 19.60 -36.51
CA LEU A 429 -9.93 18.64 -36.83
C LEU A 429 -11.32 19.27 -36.66
N ALA A 430 -11.56 20.01 -35.56
CA ALA A 430 -12.85 20.64 -35.25
C ALA A 430 -13.42 21.49 -36.40
N ALA A 431 -12.55 22.22 -37.11
CA ALA A 431 -12.95 23.11 -38.21
C ALA A 431 -13.41 22.36 -39.47
N LEU A 432 -13.03 21.09 -39.62
CA LEU A 432 -13.32 20.28 -40.80
C LEU A 432 -14.55 19.37 -40.61
N LEU A 433 -14.93 19.07 -39.37
CA LEU A 433 -16.05 18.17 -39.05
C LEU A 433 -17.39 18.56 -39.67
N PRO A 434 -17.79 19.85 -39.77
CA PRO A 434 -19.05 20.21 -40.42
C PRO A 434 -19.12 19.82 -41.90
N GLY A 435 -17.96 19.67 -42.57
CA GLY A 435 -17.88 19.22 -43.96
C GLY A 435 -17.84 17.70 -44.13
N LEU A 436 -17.90 16.92 -43.04
CA LEU A 436 -18.03 15.47 -43.07
C LEU A 436 -19.48 15.07 -42.78
N ASN A 437 -20.31 15.04 -43.83
CA ASN A 437 -21.67 14.53 -43.74
C ASN A 437 -21.93 13.48 -44.82
N TRP A 438 -22.79 12.52 -44.49
CA TRP A 438 -23.06 11.37 -45.35
C TRP A 438 -23.78 11.74 -46.66
N SER A 439 -24.68 12.72 -46.62
CA SER A 439 -25.43 13.16 -47.80
C SER A 439 -24.49 13.64 -48.91
N ASP A 440 -23.48 14.45 -48.57
CA ASP A 440 -22.47 14.93 -49.52
C ASP A 440 -21.52 13.81 -49.97
N ALA A 441 -21.21 12.84 -49.10
CA ALA A 441 -20.43 11.65 -49.44
C ALA A 441 -21.13 10.79 -50.50
N SER A 442 -22.41 10.49 -50.29
CA SER A 442 -23.23 9.69 -51.22
C SER A 442 -23.54 10.40 -52.54
N ALA A 443 -23.53 11.73 -52.54
CA ALA A 443 -23.71 12.57 -53.73
C ALA A 443 -22.41 12.81 -54.53
N ASP A 444 -21.28 12.28 -54.05
CA ASP A 444 -19.95 12.44 -54.63
C ASP A 444 -19.47 13.90 -54.74
N ASP A 445 -19.79 14.72 -53.72
CA ASP A 445 -19.46 16.15 -53.70
C ASP A 445 -17.93 16.40 -53.67
N PRO A 446 -17.37 17.21 -54.60
CA PRO A 446 -15.95 17.55 -54.60
C PRO A 446 -15.45 18.20 -53.29
N SER A 447 -16.29 18.97 -52.62
CA SER A 447 -16.01 19.67 -51.36
C SER A 447 -15.88 18.69 -50.19
N PHE A 448 -16.72 17.64 -50.19
CA PHE A 448 -16.60 16.52 -49.25
C PHE A 448 -15.26 15.81 -49.43
N ARG A 449 -14.90 15.45 -50.68
CA ARG A 449 -13.62 14.78 -50.99
C ARG A 449 -12.40 15.60 -50.55
N GLU A 450 -12.44 16.92 -50.74
CA GLU A 450 -11.37 17.80 -50.27
C GLU A 450 -11.28 17.83 -48.73
N THR A 451 -12.42 17.89 -48.05
CA THR A 451 -12.50 17.86 -46.58
C THR A 451 -11.98 16.54 -46.03
N LEU A 452 -12.43 15.41 -46.59
CA LEU A 452 -11.98 14.08 -46.23
C LEU A 452 -10.46 13.94 -46.40
N ALA A 453 -9.89 14.41 -47.51
CA ALA A 453 -8.45 14.37 -47.73
C ALA A 453 -7.65 15.16 -46.68
N LYS A 454 -8.17 16.30 -46.21
CA LYS A 454 -7.56 17.10 -45.12
C LYS A 454 -7.65 16.37 -43.78
N VAL A 455 -8.80 15.78 -43.48
CA VAL A 455 -9.02 14.99 -42.24
C VAL A 455 -8.10 13.78 -42.20
N VAL A 456 -8.04 13.00 -43.28
CA VAL A 456 -7.16 11.83 -43.41
C VAL A 456 -5.69 12.19 -43.20
N ARG A 457 -5.25 13.35 -43.70
CA ARG A 457 -3.88 13.84 -43.43
C ARG A 457 -3.66 14.17 -41.96
N LEU A 458 -4.62 14.79 -41.28
CA LEU A 458 -4.50 15.16 -39.86
C LEU A 458 -4.50 13.97 -38.93
N ILE A 459 -5.25 12.91 -39.24
CA ILE A 459 -5.25 11.72 -38.39
C ILE A 459 -3.99 10.89 -38.59
N ASN A 460 -3.39 10.84 -39.79
CA ASN A 460 -2.19 10.06 -40.07
C ASN A 460 -0.85 10.66 -39.56
N ILE A 461 -0.87 11.86 -39.00
CA ILE A 461 0.23 12.48 -38.25
C ILE A 461 0.12 11.97 -36.81
#